data_AF-A0A969FK58-F1
#
_entry.id   AF-A0A969FK58-F1
#
_cell.length_a   1.000
_cell.length_b   1.000
_cell.length_c   1.000
_cell.angle_alpha   90.00
_cell.angle_beta   90.00
_cell.angle_gamma   90.00
#
_symmetry.space_group_name_H-M   'P 1'
#
loop_
_entity.id
_entity.type
_entity.pdbx_description
1 polymer ?
#
loop_
_entity_poly.entity_id
_entity_poly.type
_entity_poly.pdbx_seq_one_letter_code
_entity_poly.pdbx_strand_id
1 'polypeptide(L)'
;MQRDYVLNGLLPVNANAPRFMLELPINYSGTVYVYCFDDNNPAKGIKTLYRQVDLLNKNGISAQIVHQQPGFRCTWFEHETSITWWDQTKFTQNDTILLPEVLGANISRIMPGVPKVVFNQNGFLSFHNHVSPLVDTQDSPYTHPDVIAALTVSEATADFLSYGFPKLPVFRMFYSIETDVFKYTATKKRQLCYLPRQHKDDPDRLLNLLKYRGVLHDLDLISLDGKTEAEMATICKSR
;
A
#
# COMPACT_ATOMS: atom_id res chain seq x y z
N MET A 1 -38.04 -2.04 -3.23
CA MET A 1 -37.08 -1.18 -3.97
C MET A 1 -35.80 -1.16 -3.14
N GLN A 2 -34.97 -2.18 -3.31
CA GLN A 2 -33.80 -2.50 -2.50
C GLN A 2 -32.58 -2.24 -3.39
N ARG A 3 -31.67 -1.36 -2.97
CA ARG A 3 -30.49 -0.97 -3.74
C ARG A 3 -29.31 -1.81 -3.25
N ASP A 4 -28.90 -2.77 -4.07
CA ASP A 4 -27.69 -3.56 -3.86
C ASP A 4 -26.45 -2.76 -4.28
N TYR A 5 -25.48 -2.64 -3.37
CA TYR A 5 -24.16 -2.11 -3.65
C TYR A 5 -23.23 -3.27 -4.04
N VAL A 6 -22.78 -3.30 -5.29
CA VAL A 6 -21.76 -4.25 -5.79
C VAL A 6 -20.37 -3.62 -5.64
N LEU A 7 -19.54 -4.16 -4.75
CA LEU A 7 -18.12 -3.82 -4.62
C LEU A 7 -17.29 -4.68 -5.57
N ASN A 8 -16.70 -4.06 -6.59
CA ASN A 8 -15.75 -4.68 -7.53
C ASN A 8 -14.32 -4.51 -7.00
N GLY A 9 -13.49 -5.57 -7.06
CA GLY A 9 -12.04 -5.36 -7.05
C GLY A 9 -11.17 -6.55 -6.66
N LEU A 10 -10.99 -7.51 -7.56
CA LEU A 10 -9.77 -8.32 -7.74
C LEU A 10 -9.78 -8.82 -9.20
N LEU A 11 -8.85 -8.36 -10.03
CA LEU A 11 -8.67 -8.87 -11.40
C LEU A 11 -7.18 -9.15 -11.64
N PRO A 12 -6.80 -10.36 -12.09
CA PRO A 12 -5.47 -10.60 -12.66
C PRO A 12 -5.32 -9.85 -13.99
N VAL A 13 -4.10 -9.41 -14.31
CA VAL A 13 -3.77 -8.44 -15.38
C VAL A 13 -3.79 -9.06 -16.80
N ASN A 14 -4.45 -10.21 -17.01
CA ASN A 14 -4.68 -10.75 -18.35
C ASN A 14 -6.16 -10.69 -18.72
N ALA A 15 -6.46 -9.85 -19.72
CA ALA A 15 -7.78 -9.66 -20.29
C ALA A 15 -8.38 -11.00 -20.80
N ASN A 16 -9.67 -11.21 -20.51
CA ASN A 16 -10.50 -12.40 -20.76
C ASN A 16 -10.54 -13.51 -19.70
N ALA A 17 -10.31 -13.18 -18.42
CA ALA A 17 -10.74 -14.08 -17.33
C ALA A 17 -12.24 -13.84 -17.00
N PRO A 18 -13.09 -14.88 -16.94
CA PRO A 18 -14.47 -14.74 -16.50
C PRO A 18 -14.53 -14.09 -15.11
N ARG A 19 -15.60 -13.32 -14.83
CA ARG A 19 -15.91 -12.80 -13.49
C ARG A 19 -16.03 -13.98 -12.52
N PHE A 20 -14.93 -14.36 -11.89
CA PHE A 20 -14.99 -15.25 -10.74
C PHE A 20 -15.40 -14.40 -9.54
N MET A 21 -16.68 -14.42 -9.19
CA MET A 21 -17.00 -14.43 -7.76
C MET A 21 -16.34 -15.67 -7.20
N LEU A 22 -15.20 -15.51 -6.55
CA LEU A 22 -14.65 -16.57 -5.71
C LEU A 22 -15.53 -16.61 -4.46
N GLU A 23 -16.69 -17.28 -4.56
CA GLU A 23 -17.24 -18.02 -3.43
C GLU A 23 -16.32 -19.21 -3.17
N LEU A 24 -15.06 -18.95 -2.80
CA LEU A 24 -14.28 -19.98 -2.15
C LEU A 24 -14.66 -19.92 -0.68
N PRO A 25 -15.08 -21.03 -0.05
CA PRO A 25 -14.85 -21.14 1.37
C PRO A 25 -13.34 -20.99 1.55
N ILE A 26 -12.90 -19.84 2.06
CA ILE A 26 -11.49 -19.58 2.29
C ILE A 26 -11.11 -20.43 3.50
N ASN A 27 -10.82 -21.71 3.22
CA ASN A 27 -10.34 -22.66 4.21
C ASN A 27 -8.83 -22.45 4.40
N TYR A 28 -8.46 -21.21 4.74
CA TYR A 28 -7.10 -20.86 5.14
C TYR A 28 -7.00 -21.07 6.64
N SER A 29 -6.20 -22.05 7.05
CA SER A 29 -6.05 -22.44 8.47
C SER A 29 -4.90 -21.73 9.18
N GLY A 30 -4.16 -20.84 8.51
CA GLY A 30 -3.07 -20.05 9.08
C GLY A 30 -3.50 -18.64 9.48
N THR A 31 -2.53 -17.84 9.91
CA THR A 31 -2.71 -16.40 10.12
C THR A 31 -1.93 -15.60 9.08
N VAL A 32 -2.58 -14.58 8.51
CA VAL A 32 -1.94 -13.59 7.65
C VAL A 32 -1.37 -12.47 8.50
N TYR A 33 -0.05 -12.37 8.53
CA TYR A 33 0.67 -11.31 9.22
C TYR A 33 1.03 -10.21 8.25
N VAL A 34 0.67 -8.97 8.55
CA VAL A 34 1.02 -7.80 7.74
C VAL A 34 2.05 -6.98 8.48
N TYR A 35 3.29 -7.03 8.03
CA TYR A 35 4.37 -6.27 8.66
C TYR A 35 4.19 -4.77 8.38
N CYS A 36 4.19 -3.99 9.46
CA CYS A 36 4.14 -2.54 9.42
C CYS A 36 5.31 -1.99 10.23
N PHE A 37 5.99 -0.97 9.71
CA PHE A 37 6.96 -0.23 10.51
C PHE A 37 6.24 0.55 11.61
N ASP A 38 6.95 0.75 12.72
CA ASP A 38 6.50 1.53 13.87
C ASP A 38 6.52 3.04 13.56
N ASP A 39 5.69 3.47 12.60
CA ASP A 39 5.58 4.86 12.16
C ASP A 39 4.18 5.39 12.43
N ASN A 40 4.08 6.34 13.37
CA ASN A 40 2.83 6.97 13.76
C ASN A 40 2.55 8.30 13.02
N ASN A 41 3.21 8.53 11.88
CA ASN A 41 2.91 9.67 11.03
C ASN A 41 1.78 9.35 10.02
N PRO A 42 0.95 10.33 9.65
CA PRO A 42 -0.07 10.15 8.62
C PRO A 42 0.52 9.69 7.29
N ALA A 43 0.22 8.43 6.93
CA ALA A 43 0.66 7.84 5.67
C ALA A 43 -0.40 6.88 5.11
N LYS A 44 -0.89 7.17 3.90
CA LYS A 44 -1.92 6.36 3.23
C LYS A 44 -1.56 4.88 3.14
N GLY A 45 -0.29 4.56 2.89
CA GLY A 45 0.20 3.17 2.84
C GLY A 45 -0.05 2.43 4.15
N ILE A 46 0.27 3.04 5.30
CA ILE A 46 0.08 2.44 6.63
C ILE A 46 -1.40 2.19 6.92
N LYS A 47 -2.27 3.19 6.73
CA LYS A 47 -3.73 3.00 6.92
C LYS A 47 -4.29 1.93 5.99
N THR A 48 -3.71 1.77 4.80
CA THR A 48 -4.12 0.70 3.87
C THR A 48 -3.77 -0.69 4.41
N LEU A 49 -2.60 -0.88 5.02
CA LEU A 49 -2.23 -2.14 5.68
C LEU A 49 -3.23 -2.53 6.77
N TYR A 50 -3.58 -1.59 7.64
CA TYR A 50 -4.55 -1.80 8.72
C TYR A 50 -5.91 -2.21 8.16
N ARG A 51 -6.38 -1.49 7.13
CA ARG A 51 -7.64 -1.81 6.45
C ARG A 51 -7.65 -3.19 5.79
N GLN A 52 -6.53 -3.61 5.22
CA GLN A 52 -6.43 -4.97 4.67
C GLN A 52 -6.64 -6.01 5.75
N VAL A 53 -6.01 -5.86 6.92
CA VAL A 53 -6.21 -6.76 8.06
C VAL A 53 -7.66 -6.76 8.52
N ASP A 54 -8.29 -5.60 8.65
CA ASP A 54 -9.71 -5.50 9.02
C ASP A 54 -10.62 -6.20 8.01
N LEU A 55 -10.36 -6.03 6.71
CA LEU A 55 -11.12 -6.67 5.64
C LEU A 55 -10.93 -8.19 5.64
N LEU A 56 -9.71 -8.68 5.86
CA LEU A 56 -9.44 -10.13 5.97
C LEU A 56 -10.21 -10.73 7.15
N ASN A 57 -10.09 -10.12 8.33
CA ASN A 57 -10.78 -10.57 9.54
C ASN A 57 -12.31 -10.55 9.38
N LYS A 58 -12.85 -9.49 8.78
CA LYS A 58 -14.30 -9.37 8.50
C LYS A 58 -14.82 -10.49 7.58
N ASN A 59 -13.97 -11.06 6.73
CA ASN A 59 -14.30 -12.17 5.84
C ASN A 59 -13.86 -13.55 6.38
N GLY A 60 -13.56 -13.64 7.69
CA GLY A 60 -13.26 -14.90 8.36
C GLY A 60 -11.82 -15.41 8.17
N ILE A 61 -10.91 -14.59 7.63
CA ILE A 61 -9.49 -14.92 7.50
C ILE A 61 -8.74 -14.32 8.69
N SER A 62 -8.07 -15.16 9.48
CA SER A 62 -7.24 -14.68 10.60
C SER A 62 -6.12 -13.79 10.07
N ALA A 63 -6.11 -12.52 10.46
CA ALA A 63 -5.09 -11.57 10.06
C ALA A 63 -4.70 -10.60 11.17
N GLN A 64 -3.44 -10.19 11.22
CA GLN A 64 -2.91 -9.26 12.21
C GLN A 64 -1.86 -8.32 11.62
N ILE A 65 -1.84 -7.08 12.08
CA ILE A 65 -0.68 -6.19 11.88
C ILE A 65 0.45 -6.66 12.80
N VAL A 66 1.67 -6.72 12.29
CA VAL A 66 2.87 -6.98 13.08
C VAL A 66 3.72 -5.73 13.15
N HIS A 67 3.90 -5.22 14.37
CA HIS A 67 4.84 -4.14 14.71
C HIS A 67 6.09 -4.69 15.39
N GLN A 68 7.16 -3.90 15.44
CA GLN A 68 8.35 -4.29 16.19
C GLN A 68 8.17 -4.04 17.69
N GLN A 69 7.75 -2.84 18.10
CA GLN A 69 7.66 -2.43 19.49
C GLN A 69 6.35 -2.90 20.17
N PRO A 70 6.42 -3.68 21.26
CA PRO A 70 5.26 -4.02 22.08
C PRO A 70 4.47 -2.79 22.53
N GLY A 71 3.15 -2.84 22.37
CA GLY A 71 2.24 -1.74 22.68
C GLY A 71 2.09 -0.68 21.59
N PHE A 72 2.91 -0.70 20.53
CA PHE A 72 2.79 0.27 19.44
C PHE A 72 1.47 0.10 18.66
N ARG A 73 0.83 1.23 18.34
CA ARG A 73 -0.32 1.32 17.42
C ARG A 73 -0.42 2.73 16.82
N CYS A 74 -0.96 2.84 15.61
CA CYS A 74 -1.26 4.13 15.02
C CYS A 74 -2.40 4.84 15.77
N THR A 75 -2.29 6.16 15.96
CA THR A 75 -3.29 6.96 16.69
C THR A 75 -3.95 8.05 15.85
N TRP A 76 -3.49 8.26 14.60
CA TRP A 76 -3.98 9.32 13.70
C TRP A 76 -5.21 8.92 12.87
N PHE A 77 -5.73 7.70 13.06
CA PHE A 77 -7.01 7.24 12.51
C PHE A 77 -7.66 6.22 13.45
N GLU A 78 -8.98 6.12 13.39
CA GLU A 78 -9.74 5.13 14.16
C GLU A 78 -9.59 3.73 13.55
N HIS A 79 -9.31 2.74 14.41
CA HIS A 79 -9.22 1.34 14.02
C HIS A 79 -9.39 0.41 15.24
N GLU A 80 -9.97 -0.77 15.00
CA GLU A 80 -10.03 -1.89 15.96
C GLU A 80 -9.15 -3.06 15.52
N THR A 81 -8.28 -2.81 14.53
CA THR A 81 -7.41 -3.81 13.89
C THR A 81 -6.64 -4.65 14.90
N SER A 82 -6.67 -5.97 14.70
CA SER A 82 -5.87 -6.91 15.46
C SER A 82 -4.37 -6.66 15.22
N ILE A 83 -3.63 -6.47 16.31
CA ILE A 83 -2.19 -6.19 16.31
C ILE A 83 -1.48 -7.24 17.13
N THR A 84 -0.32 -7.66 16.66
CA THR A 84 0.68 -8.42 17.42
C THR A 84 2.06 -7.77 17.25
N TRP A 85 3.04 -8.29 17.97
CA TRP A 85 4.40 -7.77 17.97
C TRP A 85 5.40 -8.85 17.60
N TRP A 86 6.47 -8.42 16.92
CA TRP A 86 7.47 -9.30 16.32
C TRP A 86 7.98 -10.36 17.30
N ASP A 87 8.50 -9.93 18.45
CA ASP A 87 9.11 -10.82 19.45
C ASP A 87 8.10 -11.67 20.24
N GLN A 88 6.81 -11.33 20.14
CA GLN A 88 5.73 -12.05 20.83
C GLN A 88 4.97 -13.01 19.90
N THR A 89 5.31 -13.01 18.62
CA THR A 89 4.64 -13.81 17.60
C THR A 89 5.48 -15.05 17.26
N LYS A 90 4.83 -16.21 17.29
CA LYS A 90 5.42 -17.46 16.80
C LYS A 90 4.89 -17.76 15.42
N PHE A 91 5.68 -17.41 14.41
CA PHE A 91 5.34 -17.71 13.02
C PHE A 91 5.60 -19.18 12.70
N THR A 92 4.74 -19.75 11.88
CA THR A 92 4.81 -21.14 11.41
C THR A 92 4.70 -21.20 9.90
N GLN A 93 5.01 -22.37 9.32
CA GLN A 93 4.88 -22.62 7.88
C GLN A 93 3.42 -22.58 7.36
N ASN A 94 2.43 -22.64 8.25
CA ASN A 94 1.02 -22.51 7.89
C ASN A 94 0.60 -21.04 7.73
N ASP A 95 1.38 -20.13 8.29
CA ASP A 95 1.11 -18.70 8.26
C ASP A 95 1.59 -18.08 6.95
N THR A 96 1.29 -16.80 6.75
CA THR A 96 1.80 -16.04 5.62
C THR A 96 2.13 -14.64 6.07
N ILE A 97 3.29 -14.12 5.68
CA ILE A 97 3.71 -12.76 6.01
C ILE A 97 3.73 -11.86 4.78
N LEU A 98 3.00 -10.75 4.85
CA LEU A 98 3.05 -9.66 3.89
C LEU A 98 4.16 -8.69 4.28
N LEU A 99 5.15 -8.53 3.42
CA LEU A 99 6.34 -7.71 3.64
C LEU A 99 6.42 -6.56 2.63
N PRO A 100 6.70 -5.31 3.05
CA PRO A 100 6.82 -4.20 2.12
C PRO A 100 8.11 -4.29 1.28
N GLU A 101 8.02 -3.84 0.03
CA GLU A 101 9.11 -3.85 -0.95
C GLU A 101 10.37 -3.11 -0.50
N VAL A 102 10.22 -2.12 0.40
CA VAL A 102 11.34 -1.33 0.92
C VAL A 102 12.35 -2.15 1.72
N LEU A 103 11.96 -3.34 2.19
CA LEU A 103 12.88 -4.28 2.85
C LEU A 103 13.89 -4.88 1.84
N GLY A 104 13.60 -4.82 0.54
CA GLY A 104 14.53 -5.13 -0.53
C GLY A 104 15.11 -6.54 -0.40
N ALA A 105 16.42 -6.66 -0.62
CA ALA A 105 17.15 -7.93 -0.54
C ALA A 105 17.01 -8.68 0.81
N ASN A 106 16.61 -8.02 1.89
CA ASN A 106 16.43 -8.67 3.19
C ASN A 106 15.16 -9.53 3.29
N ILE A 107 14.19 -9.34 2.39
CA ILE A 107 12.91 -10.08 2.41
C ILE A 107 13.13 -11.60 2.47
N SER A 108 14.09 -12.13 1.70
CA SER A 108 14.39 -13.57 1.68
C SER A 108 14.92 -14.12 3.00
N ARG A 109 15.53 -13.27 3.84
CA ARG A 109 16.15 -13.65 5.12
C ARG A 109 15.20 -13.56 6.30
N ILE A 110 14.08 -12.85 6.14
CA ILE A 110 13.10 -12.66 7.20
C ILE A 110 12.31 -13.96 7.37
N MET A 111 12.28 -14.53 8.58
CA MET A 111 11.48 -15.73 8.90
C MET A 111 11.62 -16.87 7.86
N PRO A 112 12.79 -17.52 7.75
CA PRO A 112 12.99 -18.62 6.81
C PRO A 112 11.95 -19.75 6.99
N GLY A 113 11.40 -20.25 5.88
CA GLY A 113 10.39 -21.31 5.86
C GLY A 113 8.93 -20.84 6.08
N VAL A 114 8.71 -19.56 6.39
CA VAL A 114 7.36 -18.97 6.42
C VAL A 114 7.05 -18.43 5.02
N PRO A 115 5.90 -18.78 4.42
CA PRO A 115 5.44 -18.20 3.16
C PRO A 115 5.34 -16.66 3.22
N LYS A 116 5.84 -16.00 2.17
CA LYS A 116 5.97 -14.55 2.07
C LYS A 116 5.22 -14.04 0.85
N VAL A 117 4.53 -12.92 1.04
CA VAL A 117 3.99 -12.12 -0.05
C VAL A 117 4.68 -10.76 0.00
N VAL A 118 5.21 -10.30 -1.14
CA VAL A 118 5.80 -8.97 -1.21
C VAL A 118 4.71 -7.97 -1.56
N PHE A 119 4.46 -6.99 -0.70
CA PHE A 119 3.57 -5.88 -1.02
C PHE A 119 4.37 -4.75 -1.65
N ASN A 120 4.36 -4.67 -2.98
CA ASN A 120 5.08 -3.69 -3.77
C ASN A 120 4.17 -2.54 -4.19
N GLN A 121 4.10 -1.53 -3.33
CA GLN A 121 3.31 -0.31 -3.55
C GLN A 121 4.02 0.68 -4.50
N ASN A 122 5.33 0.58 -4.61
CA ASN A 122 6.17 1.41 -5.46
C ASN A 122 7.17 0.55 -6.24
N GLY A 123 6.85 0.29 -7.52
CA GLY A 123 7.67 -0.54 -8.40
C GLY A 123 9.13 -0.10 -8.55
N PHE A 124 9.46 1.18 -8.31
CA PHE A 124 10.84 1.67 -8.34
C PHE A 124 11.70 1.12 -7.20
N LEU A 125 11.09 0.59 -6.13
CA LEU A 125 11.78 0.02 -4.98
C LEU A 125 11.95 -1.50 -5.09
N SER A 126 11.50 -2.11 -6.20
CA SER A 126 11.61 -3.57 -6.43
C SER A 126 13.03 -4.10 -6.32
N PHE A 127 14.04 -3.28 -6.66
CA PHE A 127 15.46 -3.64 -6.58
C PHE A 127 16.20 -2.88 -5.47
N HIS A 128 15.48 -2.31 -4.51
CA HIS A 128 16.07 -1.54 -3.43
C HIS A 128 17.03 -2.40 -2.59
N ASN A 129 18.26 -1.92 -2.35
CA ASN A 129 19.33 -2.66 -1.65
C ASN A 129 19.68 -4.03 -2.28
N HIS A 130 19.37 -4.25 -3.56
CA HIS A 130 19.90 -5.41 -4.27
C HIS A 130 21.39 -5.22 -4.55
N VAL A 131 22.09 -6.33 -4.74
CA VAL A 131 23.48 -6.33 -5.20
C VAL A 131 23.58 -5.64 -6.56
N SER A 132 24.75 -5.06 -6.83
CA SER A 132 25.03 -4.39 -8.09
C SER A 132 24.70 -5.30 -9.29
N PRO A 133 24.08 -4.78 -10.36
CA PRO A 133 23.82 -5.56 -11.58
C PRO A 133 25.11 -6.03 -12.28
N LEU A 134 26.28 -5.54 -11.84
CA LEU A 134 27.59 -6.01 -12.31
C LEU A 134 28.04 -7.31 -11.64
N VAL A 135 27.34 -7.75 -10.59
CA VAL A 135 27.55 -9.05 -9.96
C VAL A 135 26.64 -10.06 -10.65
N ASP A 136 27.23 -11.12 -11.20
CA ASP A 136 26.48 -12.20 -11.86
C ASP A 136 25.80 -13.09 -10.82
N THR A 137 24.68 -12.60 -10.28
CA THR A 137 23.77 -13.38 -9.45
C THR A 137 22.33 -13.04 -9.82
N GLN A 138 21.48 -14.07 -9.85
CA GLN A 138 20.04 -13.94 -10.02
C GLN A 138 19.31 -13.95 -8.67
N ASP A 139 20.03 -13.77 -7.56
CA ASP A 139 19.47 -13.71 -6.22
C ASP A 139 18.57 -12.49 -6.08
N SER A 140 17.27 -12.76 -6.08
CA SER A 140 16.23 -11.78 -5.85
C SER A 140 15.27 -12.35 -4.81
N PRO A 141 14.76 -11.55 -3.87
CA PRO A 141 13.68 -12.01 -3.01
C PRO A 141 12.50 -12.54 -3.82
N TYR A 142 12.22 -11.96 -4.98
CA TYR A 142 11.13 -12.37 -5.87
C TYR A 142 11.33 -13.74 -6.54
N THR A 143 12.53 -14.31 -6.50
CA THR A 143 12.82 -15.68 -6.97
C THR A 143 12.99 -16.68 -5.83
N HIS A 144 12.93 -16.22 -4.58
CA HIS A 144 13.12 -17.07 -3.40
C HIS A 144 11.92 -18.01 -3.20
N PRO A 145 12.13 -19.30 -2.86
CA PRO A 145 11.04 -20.28 -2.73
C PRO A 145 9.98 -19.93 -1.67
N ASP A 146 10.38 -19.24 -0.60
CA ASP A 146 9.43 -18.75 0.40
C ASP A 146 8.55 -17.59 -0.11
N VAL A 147 8.97 -16.88 -1.17
CA VAL A 147 8.17 -15.77 -1.73
C VAL A 147 7.19 -16.33 -2.75
N ILE A 148 5.94 -16.47 -2.32
CA ILE A 148 4.91 -17.18 -3.06
C ILE A 148 4.09 -16.26 -3.99
N ALA A 149 4.12 -14.95 -3.76
CA ALA A 149 3.44 -13.97 -4.60
C ALA A 149 3.96 -12.54 -4.38
N ALA A 150 3.60 -11.64 -5.29
CA ALA A 150 3.65 -10.20 -5.07
C ALA A 150 2.25 -9.56 -5.21
N LEU A 151 1.94 -8.63 -4.31
CA LEU A 151 0.81 -7.72 -4.44
C LEU A 151 1.31 -6.36 -4.88
N THR A 152 0.64 -5.74 -5.83
CA THR A 152 0.97 -4.39 -6.28
C THR A 152 -0.27 -3.52 -6.45
N VAL A 153 -0.08 -2.22 -6.64
CA VAL A 153 -1.16 -1.20 -6.68
C VAL A 153 -1.31 -0.56 -8.05
N SER A 154 -0.42 -0.88 -8.99
CA SER A 154 -0.43 -0.32 -10.35
C SER A 154 -0.25 -1.40 -11.40
N GLU A 155 -0.77 -1.14 -12.59
CA GLU A 155 -0.59 -2.00 -13.77
C GLU A 155 0.88 -2.04 -14.18
N ALA A 156 1.52 -0.87 -14.26
CA ALA A 156 2.92 -0.76 -14.66
C ALA A 156 3.85 -1.57 -13.75
N THR A 157 3.62 -1.57 -12.43
CA THR A 157 4.39 -2.41 -11.51
C THR A 157 4.07 -3.89 -11.68
N ALA A 158 2.81 -4.25 -11.95
CA ALA A 158 2.43 -5.63 -12.21
C ALA A 158 3.12 -6.18 -13.46
N ASP A 159 3.11 -5.42 -14.56
CA ASP A 159 3.76 -5.75 -15.82
C ASP A 159 5.27 -5.86 -15.64
N PHE A 160 5.87 -4.90 -14.92
CA PHE A 160 7.29 -4.89 -14.63
C PHE A 160 7.74 -6.11 -13.84
N LEU A 161 7.04 -6.47 -12.77
CA LEU A 161 7.35 -7.65 -11.97
C LEU A 161 7.10 -8.94 -12.73
N SER A 162 6.01 -9.02 -13.49
CA SER A 162 5.68 -10.20 -14.30
C SER A 162 6.70 -10.44 -15.40
N TYR A 163 7.22 -9.35 -16.01
CA TYR A 163 8.30 -9.42 -16.98
C TYR A 163 9.62 -9.89 -16.36
N GLY A 164 10.01 -9.32 -15.21
CA GLY A 164 11.26 -9.67 -14.54
C GLY A 164 11.24 -11.04 -13.84
N PHE A 165 10.07 -11.49 -13.37
CA PHE A 165 9.90 -12.69 -12.57
C PHE A 165 8.72 -13.53 -13.10
N PRO A 166 8.85 -14.16 -14.29
CA PRO A 166 7.72 -14.80 -14.98
C PRO A 166 7.11 -16.00 -14.25
N LYS A 167 7.79 -16.54 -13.23
CA LYS A 167 7.29 -17.63 -12.38
C LYS A 167 6.57 -17.14 -11.13
N LEU A 168 6.67 -15.85 -10.80
CA LEU A 168 6.06 -15.29 -9.61
C LEU A 168 4.60 -14.91 -9.90
N PRO A 169 3.63 -15.39 -9.10
CA PRO A 169 2.27 -14.86 -9.14
C PRO A 169 2.23 -13.39 -8.74
N VAL A 170 1.73 -12.53 -9.61
CA VAL A 170 1.58 -11.09 -9.35
C VAL A 170 0.09 -10.72 -9.39
N PHE A 171 -0.39 -10.11 -8.30
CA PHE A 171 -1.76 -9.64 -8.21
C PHE A 171 -1.81 -8.13 -8.00
N ARG A 172 -2.83 -7.49 -8.59
CA ARG A 172 -3.06 -6.05 -8.45
C ARG A 172 -4.22 -5.81 -7.48
N MET A 173 -3.96 -4.98 -6.49
CA MET A 173 -4.96 -4.41 -5.59
C MET A 173 -5.33 -2.99 -6.04
N PHE A 174 -6.60 -2.65 -5.91
CA PHE A 174 -7.11 -1.32 -6.20
C PHE A 174 -7.39 -0.57 -4.90
N TYR A 175 -6.82 0.62 -4.77
CA TYR A 175 -7.17 1.49 -3.65
C TYR A 175 -8.57 2.07 -3.86
N SER A 176 -9.42 1.91 -2.84
CA SER A 176 -10.70 2.59 -2.77
C SER A 176 -10.53 4.03 -2.29
N ILE A 177 -11.51 4.87 -2.62
CA ILE A 177 -11.61 6.23 -2.12
C ILE A 177 -12.74 6.25 -1.09
N GLU A 178 -12.50 6.87 0.05
CA GLU A 178 -13.55 7.13 1.04
C GLU A 178 -14.45 8.25 0.54
N THR A 179 -15.55 7.88 -0.11
CA THR A 179 -16.51 8.82 -0.70
C THR A 179 -17.20 9.71 0.33
N ASP A 180 -17.24 9.29 1.60
CA ASP A 180 -17.76 10.11 2.69
C ASP A 180 -16.78 11.20 3.14
N VAL A 181 -15.48 10.97 2.95
CA VAL A 181 -14.42 11.93 3.26
C VAL A 181 -14.23 12.88 2.07
N PHE A 182 -13.98 12.31 0.89
CA PHE A 182 -13.77 13.03 -0.36
C PHE A 182 -15.06 13.13 -1.16
N LYS A 183 -15.83 14.20 -0.90
CA LYS A 183 -17.08 14.50 -1.59
C LYS A 183 -16.86 15.44 -2.76
N TYR A 184 -17.51 15.14 -3.88
CA TYR A 184 -17.59 16.08 -4.99
C TYR A 184 -18.34 17.33 -4.56
N THR A 185 -17.85 18.48 -5.02
CA THR A 185 -18.44 19.79 -4.84
C THR A 185 -18.33 20.56 -6.15
N ALA A 186 -19.43 21.22 -6.55
CA ALA A 186 -19.52 21.92 -7.82
C ALA A 186 -18.80 23.26 -7.82
N THR A 187 -18.81 23.95 -6.67
CA THR A 187 -18.04 25.17 -6.47
C THR A 187 -16.56 24.84 -6.31
N LYS A 188 -15.66 25.77 -6.65
CA LYS A 188 -14.21 25.62 -6.44
C LYS A 188 -13.66 26.88 -5.80
N LYS A 189 -12.68 26.69 -4.91
CA LYS A 189 -11.83 27.78 -4.40
C LYS A 189 -10.66 27.97 -5.35
N ARG A 190 -10.18 29.20 -5.50
CA ARG A 190 -9.01 29.52 -6.32
C ARG A 190 -7.75 29.23 -5.51
N GLN A 191 -7.38 27.96 -5.43
CA GLN A 191 -6.25 27.47 -4.63
C GLN A 191 -5.43 26.43 -5.40
N LEU A 192 -4.14 26.35 -5.08
CA LEU A 192 -3.20 25.34 -5.55
C LEU A 192 -2.74 24.54 -4.34
N CYS A 193 -3.24 23.31 -4.22
CA CYS A 193 -2.80 22.37 -3.21
C CYS A 193 -1.65 21.50 -3.75
N TYR A 194 -0.60 21.26 -2.95
CA TYR A 194 0.53 20.43 -3.36
C TYR A 194 1.04 19.53 -2.22
N LEU A 195 1.69 18.43 -2.58
CA LEU A 195 2.22 17.41 -1.65
C LEU A 195 3.75 17.31 -1.81
N PRO A 196 4.55 18.02 -1.01
CA PRO A 196 6.01 18.07 -1.18
C PRO A 196 6.75 16.85 -0.60
N ARG A 197 6.04 15.77 -0.27
CA ARG A 197 6.62 14.63 0.50
C ARG A 197 7.71 13.88 -0.28
N GLN A 198 7.55 13.76 -1.60
CA GLN A 198 8.55 13.18 -2.50
C GLN A 198 9.15 14.30 -3.34
N HIS A 199 10.46 14.22 -3.61
CA HIS A 199 11.18 15.23 -4.40
C HIS A 199 10.96 16.66 -3.86
N LYS A 200 11.28 16.89 -2.58
CA LYS A 200 10.99 18.15 -1.85
C LYS A 200 11.37 19.43 -2.61
N ASP A 201 12.44 19.39 -3.39
CA ASP A 201 12.94 20.54 -4.14
C ASP A 201 12.09 20.87 -5.40
N ASP A 202 11.38 19.88 -5.97
CA ASP A 202 10.67 20.04 -7.24
C ASP A 202 9.45 20.97 -7.13
N PRO A 203 8.57 20.83 -6.11
CA PRO A 203 7.50 21.79 -5.87
C PRO A 203 8.02 23.21 -5.71
N ASP A 204 9.10 23.42 -4.94
CA ASP A 204 9.66 24.74 -4.70
C ASP A 204 10.21 25.37 -5.98
N ARG A 205 10.90 24.59 -6.82
CA ARG A 205 11.37 25.05 -8.14
C ARG A 205 10.20 25.47 -9.03
N LEU A 206 9.15 24.64 -9.11
CA LEU A 206 7.97 24.92 -9.92
C LEU A 206 7.21 26.15 -9.41
N LEU A 207 6.99 26.24 -8.10
CA LEU A 207 6.30 27.37 -7.48
C LEU A 207 7.08 28.68 -7.67
N ASN A 208 8.41 28.65 -7.55
CA ASN A 208 9.23 29.83 -7.86
C ASN A 208 9.14 30.22 -9.34
N LEU A 209 9.17 29.26 -10.27
CA LEU A 209 8.96 29.54 -11.69
C LEU A 209 7.60 30.19 -11.96
N LEU A 210 6.53 29.63 -11.41
CA LEU A 210 5.17 30.17 -11.54
C LEU A 210 5.03 31.56 -10.91
N LYS A 211 5.71 31.79 -9.78
CA LYS A 211 5.83 33.10 -9.14
C LYS A 211 6.49 34.12 -10.08
N TYR A 212 7.62 33.78 -10.70
CA TYR A 212 8.31 34.67 -11.66
C TYR A 212 7.50 34.91 -12.94
N ARG A 213 6.63 33.98 -13.33
CA ARG A 213 5.66 34.17 -14.42
C ARG A 213 4.47 35.06 -14.04
N GLY A 214 4.32 35.42 -12.76
CA GLY A 214 3.24 36.26 -12.28
C GLY A 214 1.86 35.58 -12.29
N VAL A 215 1.78 34.25 -12.39
CA VAL A 215 0.50 33.53 -12.54
C VAL A 215 -0.13 33.07 -11.21
N LEU A 216 0.52 33.36 -10.07
CA LEU A 216 0.07 32.94 -8.74
C LEU A 216 -0.69 34.03 -7.95
N HIS A 217 -0.93 35.21 -8.53
CA HIS A 217 -1.35 36.42 -7.80
C HIS A 217 -2.71 36.34 -7.08
N ASP A 218 -3.65 35.51 -7.55
CA ASP A 218 -4.90 35.24 -6.82
C ASP A 218 -5.13 33.73 -6.58
N LEU A 219 -4.06 32.97 -6.35
CA LEU A 219 -4.13 31.58 -5.94
C LEU A 219 -3.62 31.42 -4.51
N ASP A 220 -4.43 30.81 -3.64
CA ASP A 220 -3.96 30.36 -2.35
C ASP A 220 -3.04 29.14 -2.53
N LEU A 221 -1.77 29.24 -2.12
CA LEU A 221 -0.83 28.12 -2.16
C LEU A 221 -0.93 27.33 -0.84
N ILE A 222 -1.31 26.06 -0.91
CA ILE A 222 -1.54 25.24 0.28
C ILE A 222 -0.72 23.96 0.21
N SER A 223 0.26 23.83 1.11
CA SER A 223 0.94 22.56 1.33
C SER A 223 0.03 21.60 2.10
N LEU A 224 -0.11 20.39 1.58
CA LEU A 224 -0.82 19.29 2.23
C LEU A 224 0.12 18.39 3.04
N ASP A 225 1.38 18.80 3.26
CA ASP A 225 2.34 18.01 4.02
C ASP A 225 1.89 17.82 5.48
N GLY A 226 2.13 16.62 6.02
CA GLY A 226 1.74 16.24 7.39
C GLY A 226 0.23 16.24 7.68
N LYS A 227 -0.64 16.48 6.70
CA LYS A 227 -2.10 16.46 6.88
C LYS A 227 -2.65 15.03 6.87
N THR A 228 -3.64 14.78 7.71
CA THR A 228 -4.48 13.58 7.63
C THR A 228 -5.40 13.64 6.40
N GLU A 229 -5.95 12.49 5.97
CA GLU A 229 -6.88 12.44 4.84
C GLU A 229 -8.14 13.31 5.06
N ALA A 230 -8.63 13.39 6.32
CA ALA A 230 -9.77 14.22 6.68
C ALA A 230 -9.46 15.72 6.58
N GLU A 231 -8.27 16.15 7.03
CA GLU A 231 -7.80 17.51 6.86
C GLU A 231 -7.59 17.86 5.38
N MET A 232 -6.94 16.98 4.62
CA MET A 232 -6.76 17.16 3.17
C MET A 232 -8.10 17.31 2.47
N ALA A 233 -9.07 16.46 2.77
CA ALA A 233 -10.41 16.56 2.18
C ALA A 233 -11.10 17.86 2.57
N THR A 234 -10.94 18.34 3.79
CA THR A 234 -11.52 19.62 4.27
C THR A 234 -10.88 20.82 3.57
N ILE A 235 -9.55 20.82 3.42
CA ILE A 235 -8.80 21.85 2.67
C ILE A 235 -9.24 21.87 1.20
N CYS A 236 -9.33 20.69 0.59
CA CYS A 236 -9.70 20.53 -0.82
C CYS A 236 -11.20 20.72 -1.09
N LYS A 237 -12.07 20.71 -0.06
CA LYS A 237 -13.49 21.04 -0.18
C LYS A 237 -13.66 22.52 -0.52
N SER A 238 -14.51 22.79 -1.50
CA SER A 238 -14.96 24.15 -1.79
C SER A 238 -15.88 24.67 -0.68
N ARG A 239 -16.09 25.99 -0.67
CA ARG A 239 -17.15 26.61 0.13
C ARG A 239 -18.45 26.59 -0.66
#